data_AF-A0A1D2NBL5-F1
#
_entry.id   AF-A0A1D2NBL5-F1
#
_cell.length_a   1.000
_cell.length_b   1.000
_cell.length_c   1.000
_cell.angle_alpha   90.00
_cell.angle_beta   90.00
_cell.angle_gamma   90.00
#
_symmetry.space_group_name_H-M   'P 1'
#
loop_
_entity.id
_entity.type
_entity.pdbx_description
1 polymer ?
#
loop_
_entity_poly.entity_id
_entity_poly.type
_entity_poly.pdbx_seq_one_letter_code
_entity_poly.pdbx_strand_id
1 'polypeptide(L)'
;PRTRRTRKTKEKEVDEKRPRTAFTAEQLSRLKKEFDENRYLTEKRRQDLARELKLHENQIKIWFQNKRAKLKKANGQRGGLALQLMAQGLYNHSTVPPRDGEEDSDDDDC
;
A
#
# COMPACT_ATOMS: atom_id res chain seq x y z
N PRO A 1 -0.41 16.19 -14.08
CA PRO A 1 0.48 15.03 -14.38
C PRO A 1 1.57 14.84 -13.31
N ARG A 2 1.56 13.71 -12.57
CA ARG A 2 2.72 13.34 -11.73
C ARG A 2 3.88 13.00 -12.68
N THR A 3 4.64 14.01 -13.06
CA THR A 3 5.92 13.79 -13.73
C THR A 3 6.81 13.10 -12.71
N ARG A 4 7.07 11.81 -12.91
CA ARG A 4 8.15 11.14 -12.22
C ARG A 4 9.42 11.81 -12.71
N ARG A 5 9.94 12.78 -11.96
CA ARG A 5 11.26 13.37 -12.19
C ARG A 5 12.24 12.20 -12.28
N THR A 6 12.69 11.87 -13.49
CA THR A 6 13.89 11.09 -13.70
C THR A 6 15.02 11.92 -13.13
N ARG A 7 15.40 11.65 -11.87
CA ARG A 7 16.58 12.27 -11.29
C ARG A 7 17.76 11.85 -12.15
N LYS A 8 18.27 12.82 -12.92
CA LYS A 8 19.47 12.73 -13.74
C LYS A 8 20.61 12.23 -12.86
N THR A 9 21.30 11.22 -13.36
CA THR A 9 22.41 10.49 -12.74
C THR A 9 23.43 11.46 -12.09
N LYS A 10 23.54 11.40 -10.77
CA LYS A 10 24.81 11.68 -10.07
C LYS A 10 25.39 10.32 -9.74
N GLU A 11 26.39 9.91 -10.51
CA GLU A 11 27.10 8.66 -10.33
C GLU A 11 27.86 8.70 -8.98
N LYS A 12 27.90 7.53 -8.31
CA LYS A 12 28.65 7.22 -7.08
C LYS A 12 28.11 7.77 -5.75
N GLU A 13 26.92 7.32 -5.39
CA GLU A 13 26.71 6.74 -4.06
C GLU A 13 25.90 5.46 -4.29
N VAL A 14 26.42 4.32 -3.83
CA VAL A 14 25.61 3.10 -3.73
C VAL A 14 24.51 3.45 -2.74
N ASP A 15 23.39 3.92 -3.29
CA ASP A 15 22.20 4.33 -2.56
C ASP A 15 21.83 3.16 -1.66
N GLU A 16 22.21 3.29 -0.38
CA GLU A 16 21.76 2.50 0.76
C GLU A 16 20.24 2.71 0.90
N LYS A 17 19.47 2.32 -0.13
CA LYS A 17 18.03 2.10 -0.02
C LYS A 17 17.88 1.17 1.16
N ARG A 18 17.42 1.74 2.27
CA ARG A 18 17.15 0.98 3.49
C ARG A 18 16.38 -0.28 3.09
N PRO A 19 16.87 -1.48 3.46
CA PRO A 19 16.26 -2.73 3.06
C PRO A 19 14.77 -2.72 3.42
N ARG A 20 13.95 -3.33 2.55
CA ARG A 20 12.51 -3.42 2.80
C ARG A 20 12.33 -4.19 4.11
N THR A 21 11.79 -3.51 5.10
CA THR A 21 11.52 -4.07 6.42
C THR A 21 10.03 -4.35 6.52
N ALA A 22 9.68 -5.60 6.86
CA ALA A 22 8.32 -5.95 7.24
C ALA A 22 8.10 -5.59 8.72
N PHE A 23 6.94 -5.02 9.03
CA PHE A 23 6.55 -4.77 10.41
C PHE A 23 5.98 -6.05 11.04
N THR A 24 6.22 -6.24 12.33
CA THR A 24 5.63 -7.37 13.08
C THR A 24 4.13 -7.20 13.24
N ALA A 25 3.42 -8.29 13.58
CA ALA A 25 1.98 -8.25 13.81
C ALA A 25 1.59 -7.28 14.95
N GLU A 26 2.39 -7.24 16.01
CA GLU A 26 2.21 -6.33 17.15
C GLU A 26 2.37 -4.86 16.74
N GLN A 27 3.43 -4.54 15.99
CA GLN A 27 3.66 -3.19 15.46
C GLN A 27 2.49 -2.74 14.56
N LEU A 28 2.00 -3.63 13.70
CA LEU A 28 0.85 -3.34 12.84
C LEU A 28 -0.44 -3.13 13.64
N SER A 29 -0.66 -3.92 14.70
CA SER A 29 -1.82 -3.78 15.57
C SER A 29 -1.84 -2.40 16.23
N ARG A 30 -0.71 -1.98 16.79
CA ARG A 30 -0.57 -0.67 17.42
C ARG A 30 -0.78 0.48 16.45
N LEU A 31 -0.17 0.40 15.25
CA LEU A 31 -0.33 1.38 14.19
C LEU A 31 -1.79 1.49 13.70
N LYS A 32 -2.50 0.36 13.61
CA LYS A 32 -3.93 0.33 13.24
C LYS A 32 -4.78 1.05 14.30
N LYS A 33 -4.58 0.74 15.58
CA LYS A 33 -5.30 1.39 16.69
C LYS A 33 -5.17 2.91 16.62
N GLU A 34 -3.94 3.41 16.45
CA GLU A 34 -3.70 4.85 16.31
C GLU A 34 -4.32 5.46 15.05
N PHE A 35 -4.35 4.73 13.95
CA PHE A 35 -4.97 5.22 12.72
C PHE A 35 -6.49 5.35 12.84
N ASP A 36 -7.12 4.45 13.60
CA ASP A 36 -8.56 4.46 13.84
C ASP A 36 -8.94 5.62 14.77
N GLU A 37 -8.08 5.96 15.75
CA GLU A 37 -8.21 7.16 16.59
C GLU A 37 -7.95 8.45 15.79
N ASN A 38 -6.87 8.49 14.99
CA ASN A 38 -6.51 9.65 14.18
C ASN A 38 -5.82 9.26 12.87
N ARG A 39 -6.46 9.59 11.74
CA ARG A 39 -5.94 9.32 10.38
C ARG A 39 -4.69 10.14 10.02
N TYR A 40 -4.34 11.16 10.82
CA TYR A 40 -3.19 12.04 10.62
C TYR A 40 -2.37 12.17 11.91
N LEU A 41 -1.07 11.82 11.84
CA LEU A 41 -0.18 12.00 12.98
C LEU A 41 0.32 13.43 13.11
N THR A 42 0.37 13.93 14.35
CA THR A 42 1.20 15.06 14.74
C THR A 42 2.66 14.62 14.89
N GLU A 43 3.58 15.58 14.93
CA GLU A 43 5.01 15.31 15.13
C GLU A 43 5.29 14.59 16.46
N LYS A 44 4.72 15.11 17.56
CA LYS A 44 4.86 14.49 18.88
C LYS A 44 4.37 13.04 18.88
N ARG A 45 3.18 12.77 18.31
CA ARG A 45 2.65 11.39 18.27
C ARG A 45 3.52 10.46 17.43
N ARG A 46 4.08 10.95 16.33
CA ARG A 46 5.01 10.19 15.49
C ARG A 46 6.27 9.81 16.24
N GLN A 47 6.84 10.72 17.04
CA GLN A 47 8.01 10.45 17.89
C GLN A 47 7.69 9.42 18.99
N ASP A 48 6.52 9.53 19.62
CA ASP A 48 6.09 8.59 20.65
C ASP A 48 5.96 7.16 20.09
N LEU A 49 5.29 7.01 18.94
CA LEU A 49 5.13 5.71 18.29
C LEU A 49 6.44 5.13 17.76
N ALA A 50 7.35 5.97 17.28
CA ALA A 50 8.68 5.54 16.87
C ALA A 50 9.46 4.91 18.04
N ARG A 51 9.40 5.54 19.21
CA ARG A 51 10.03 5.03 20.45
C ARG A 51 9.36 3.76 20.95
N GLU A 52 8.03 3.75 21.00
CA GLU A 52 7.23 2.60 21.47
C GLU A 52 7.48 1.35 20.60
N LEU A 53 7.48 1.52 19.28
CA LEU A 53 7.57 0.40 18.32
C LEU A 53 8.99 0.06 17.90
N LYS A 54 9.99 0.82 18.39
CA LYS A 54 11.40 0.74 17.97
C LYS A 54 11.56 0.87 16.45
N LEU A 55 10.83 1.81 15.86
CA LEU A 55 10.85 2.11 14.42
C LEU A 55 11.32 3.54 14.17
N HIS A 56 11.79 3.83 12.96
CA HIS A 56 12.10 5.21 12.60
C HIS A 56 10.84 6.02 12.33
N GLU A 57 10.83 7.31 12.69
CA GLU A 57 9.71 8.22 12.40
C GLU A 57 9.30 8.23 10.92
N ASN A 58 10.26 8.10 10.01
CA ASN A 58 9.99 8.02 8.57
C ASN A 58 9.20 6.77 8.18
N GLN A 59 9.44 5.62 8.82
CA GLN A 59 8.68 4.39 8.60
C GLN A 59 7.22 4.57 9.03
N ILE A 60 7.00 5.18 10.20
CA ILE A 60 5.67 5.53 10.70
C ILE A 60 4.95 6.49 9.72
N LYS A 61 5.65 7.54 9.27
CA LYS A 61 5.14 8.51 8.30
C LYS A 61 4.72 7.84 6.98
N ILE A 62 5.58 6.99 6.42
CA ILE A 62 5.30 6.27 5.17
C ILE A 62 4.12 5.31 5.35
N TRP A 63 4.05 4.61 6.49
CA TRP A 63 2.94 3.70 6.77
C TRP A 63 1.60 4.44 6.81
N PHE A 64 1.52 5.59 7.50
CA PHE A 64 0.31 6.40 7.55
C PHE A 64 -0.09 6.93 6.17
N GLN A 65 0.87 7.36 5.36
CA GLN A 65 0.62 7.78 3.98
C GLN A 65 0.05 6.63 3.13
N ASN A 66 0.67 5.44 3.20
CA ASN A 66 0.20 4.25 2.49
C ASN A 66 -1.18 3.80 2.95
N LYS A 67 -1.45 3.85 4.26
CA LYS A 67 -2.74 3.51 4.85
C LYS A 67 -3.84 4.44 4.34
N ARG A 68 -3.62 5.77 4.34
CA ARG A 68 -4.56 6.74 3.75
C ARG A 68 -4.74 6.55 2.25
N ALA A 69 -3.67 6.26 1.51
CA ALA A 69 -3.76 6.00 0.08
C ALA A 69 -4.62 4.76 -0.22
N LYS A 70 -4.48 3.70 0.58
CA LYS A 70 -5.33 2.49 0.50
C LYS A 70 -6.80 2.82 0.80
N LEU A 71 -7.07 3.58 1.85
CA LEU A 71 -8.44 4.02 2.18
C LEU A 71 -9.07 4.83 1.04
N LYS A 72 -8.31 5.77 0.47
CA LYS A 72 -8.78 6.56 -0.69
C LYS A 72 -9.07 5.69 -1.91
N LYS A 73 -8.25 4.67 -2.17
CA LYS A 73 -8.45 3.72 -3.27
C LYS A 73 -9.68 2.84 -3.03
N ALA A 74 -9.96 2.45 -1.78
CA ALA A 74 -11.14 1.68 -1.40
C ALA A 74 -12.43 2.50 -1.56
N ASN A 75 -12.40 3.81 -1.26
CA ASN A 75 -13.55 4.70 -1.37
C ASN A 75 -13.89 5.12 -2.83
N GLY A 76 -13.54 4.30 -3.82
CA GLY A 76 -14.06 4.44 -5.19
C GLY A 76 -13.37 5.45 -6.10
N GLN A 77 -12.39 6.24 -5.62
CA GLN A 77 -11.55 7.05 -6.51
C GLN A 77 -10.50 6.17 -7.20
N ARG A 78 -10.95 5.26 -8.08
CA ARG A 78 -10.08 4.63 -9.07
C ARG A 78 -9.55 5.75 -9.96
N GLY A 79 -8.23 5.94 -9.99
CA GLY A 79 -7.63 6.99 -10.83
C GLY A 79 -8.03 6.77 -12.28
N GLY A 80 -8.34 7.84 -13.02
CA GLY A 80 -8.88 7.75 -14.39
C GLY A 80 -8.08 6.83 -15.34
N LEU A 81 -6.76 6.73 -15.13
CA LEU A 81 -5.90 5.79 -15.88
C LEU A 81 -6.26 4.32 -15.64
N ALA A 82 -6.58 3.92 -14.40
CA ALA A 82 -7.01 2.56 -14.11
C ALA A 82 -8.34 2.24 -14.81
N LEU A 83 -9.27 3.20 -14.85
CA LEU A 83 -10.55 3.06 -15.56
C LEU A 83 -10.34 2.91 -17.07
N GLN A 84 -9.44 3.70 -17.66
CA GLN A 84 -9.12 3.62 -19.08
C GLN A 84 -8.44 2.30 -19.46
N LEU A 85 -7.52 1.79 -18.62
CA LEU A 85 -6.87 0.50 -18.85
C LEU A 85 -7.84 -0.68 -18.66
N MET A 86 -8.82 -0.57 -17.75
CA MET A 86 -9.92 -1.54 -17.66
C MET A 86 -10.77 -1.54 -18.94
N ALA A 87 -11.13 -0.36 -19.46
CA ALA A 87 -11.92 -0.23 -20.67
C ALA A 87 -11.21 -0.78 -21.93
N GLN A 88 -9.87 -0.73 -21.96
CA GLN A 88 -9.08 -1.30 -23.06
C GLN A 88 -8.76 -2.80 -22.86
N GLY A 89 -9.17 -3.42 -21.76
CA GLY A 89 -8.86 -4.82 -21.46
C GLY A 89 -7.41 -5.10 -21.05
N LEU A 90 -6.59 -4.06 -20.81
CA LEU A 90 -5.17 -4.20 -20.42
C LEU A 90 -4.94 -4.30 -18.91
N TYR A 91 -6.00 -4.25 -18.08
CA TYR A 91 -5.88 -4.27 -16.62
C TYR A 91 -6.88 -5.23 -15.97
N ASN A 92 -6.40 -6.43 -15.64
CA ASN A 92 -7.17 -7.38 -14.84
C ASN A 92 -7.06 -7.00 -13.35
N HIS A 93 -8.14 -6.44 -12.80
CA HIS A 93 -8.19 -6.08 -11.38
C HIS A 93 -8.68 -7.23 -10.49
N SER A 94 -8.86 -8.45 -11.03
CA SER A 94 -9.37 -9.58 -10.27
C SER A 94 -8.33 -9.99 -9.21
N THR A 95 -8.43 -9.40 -8.02
CA THR A 95 -7.65 -9.77 -6.83
C THR A 95 -8.34 -10.85 -6.02
N VAL A 96 -9.26 -11.62 -6.62
CA VAL A 96 -9.71 -12.87 -6.03
C VAL A 96 -8.54 -13.84 -6.12
N PRO A 97 -7.99 -14.35 -5.01
CA PRO A 97 -7.07 -15.47 -5.07
C PRO A 97 -7.80 -16.61 -5.78
N PRO A 98 -7.16 -17.37 -6.69
CA PRO A 98 -7.75 -18.59 -7.21
C PRO A 98 -8.11 -19.44 -6.00
N ARG A 99 -9.40 -19.66 -5.81
CA ARG A 99 -9.90 -20.62 -4.84
C ARG A 99 -9.56 -21.96 -5.48
N ASP A 100 -8.52 -22.62 -4.98
CA ASP A 100 -8.21 -23.98 -5.39
C ASP A 100 -9.48 -24.83 -5.23
N GLY A 101 -9.98 -25.40 -6.34
CA GLY A 101 -10.92 -26.53 -6.33
C GLY A 101 -12.41 -26.24 -6.57
N GLU A 102 -12.78 -25.71 -7.73
CA GLU A 102 -14.12 -25.97 -8.32
C GLU A 102 -13.92 -26.48 -9.75
N GLU A 103 -13.32 -27.68 -9.86
CA GLU A 103 -13.59 -28.63 -10.94
C GLU A 103 -14.80 -29.46 -10.48
N ASP A 104 -15.95 -29.25 -11.13
CA ASP A 104 -17.08 -30.18 -11.38
C ASP A 104 -18.31 -29.30 -11.72
N SER A 105 -19.06 -29.46 -12.80
CA SER A 105 -19.27 -30.63 -13.66
C SER A 105 -19.54 -30.21 -15.11
N ASP A 106 -19.11 -31.06 -16.03
CA ASP A 106 -19.79 -31.27 -17.31
C ASP A 106 -21.26 -31.63 -17.04
N ASP A 107 -22.20 -30.87 -17.59
CA ASP A 107 -23.51 -31.40 -17.97
C ASP A 107 -23.99 -30.71 -19.26
N ASP A 108 -24.04 -31.55 -20.27
CA ASP A 108 -24.67 -31.47 -21.59
C ASP A 108 -26.14 -31.01 -21.49
N ASP A 109 -26.58 -30.06 -22.31
CA ASP A 109 -27.93 -30.10 -22.93
C ASP A 109 -28.04 -29.11 -24.12
N CYS A 110 -27.97 -29.69 -25.32
CA CYS A 110 -28.49 -29.31 -26.65
C CYS A 110 -28.28 -27.91 -27.28
#